data_AF-A0A970QID3-F1
#
_entry.id   AF-A0A970QID3-F1
#
_cell.length_a   1.000
_cell.length_b   1.000
_cell.length_c   1.000
_cell.angle_alpha   90.00
_cell.angle_beta   90.00
_cell.angle_gamma   90.00
#
_symmetry.space_group_name_H-M   'P 1'
#
loop_
_entity.id
_entity.type
_entity.pdbx_description
1 polymer ?
#
loop_
_entity_poly.entity_id
_entity_poly.type
_entity_poly.pdbx_seq_one_letter_code
_entity_poly.pdbx_strand_id
1 'polypeptide(L)'
;MSWKLTLPVLCLALLCACSQPAPVQDAAAPAAAAPEAAEAPSPQGDKADAPAAAAAAAPAVPPEVAAPVPAEPPVDLGDVDSGVFLRATLSPNADSSSCTAEYVETMRGNLSLATIIVKAPFPKELPLHFELTSKRDFPNTPVVVRAHAYREDNESVGDEYACILGTNARGIPDAEGNAGPTYTFTQDILQGLETIPETLLAFAKAEAYLMPPGTVETLLDPRHADSPDQVSLMSNPVRIYFVEE
;
A
#
# COMPACT_ATOMS: atom_id res chain seq x y z
N MET A 1 -33.31 29.59 -43.63
CA MET A 1 -34.04 29.79 -42.37
C MET A 1 -33.01 29.82 -41.26
N SER A 2 -32.78 31.00 -40.70
CA SER A 2 -31.66 31.29 -39.79
C SER A 2 -32.22 31.40 -38.37
N TRP A 3 -31.81 30.51 -37.48
CA TRP A 3 -32.23 30.52 -36.08
C TRP A 3 -31.02 30.83 -35.22
N LYS A 4 -30.95 32.08 -34.73
CA LYS A 4 -29.98 32.52 -33.72
C LYS A 4 -30.61 32.31 -32.35
N LEU A 5 -29.97 31.49 -31.52
CA LEU A 5 -30.28 31.33 -30.09
C LEU A 5 -29.18 32.02 -29.29
N THR A 6 -29.49 33.22 -28.82
CA THR A 6 -28.79 33.93 -27.75
C THR A 6 -29.40 33.51 -26.42
N LEU A 7 -28.58 33.04 -25.48
CA LEU A 7 -28.94 32.99 -24.05
C LEU A 7 -27.86 33.65 -23.20
N PRO A 8 -28.25 34.24 -22.04
CA PRO A 8 -27.54 35.35 -21.43
C PRO A 8 -26.56 34.94 -20.32
N VAL A 9 -25.57 35.80 -20.19
CA VAL A 9 -24.63 35.97 -19.08
C VAL A 9 -25.39 36.10 -17.76
N LEU A 10 -25.12 35.20 -16.81
CA LEU A 10 -25.51 35.36 -15.41
C LEU A 10 -24.23 35.53 -14.58
N CYS A 11 -23.96 36.78 -14.20
CA CYS A 11 -23.01 37.14 -13.16
C CYS A 11 -23.46 36.54 -11.82
N LEU A 12 -22.56 35.80 -11.15
CA LEU A 12 -22.65 35.60 -9.72
C LEU A 12 -21.27 35.88 -9.10
N ALA A 13 -21.12 37.08 -8.58
CA ALA A 13 -20.03 37.46 -7.69
C ALA A 13 -20.39 36.98 -6.28
N LEU A 14 -19.56 36.12 -5.67
CA LEU A 14 -19.62 35.85 -4.24
C LEU A 14 -18.21 35.86 -3.62
N LEU A 15 -17.97 36.98 -2.93
CA LEU A 15 -17.42 37.09 -1.57
C LEU A 15 -16.05 36.46 -1.27
N CYS A 16 -15.06 37.35 -1.19
CA CYS A 16 -13.86 37.23 -0.36
C CYS A 16 -14.19 36.78 1.07
N ALA A 17 -13.49 35.75 1.55
CA ALA A 17 -13.24 35.55 2.98
C ALA A 17 -11.73 35.35 3.17
N CYS A 18 -11.08 36.38 3.71
CA CYS A 18 -9.72 36.35 4.17
C CYS A 18 -9.62 35.40 5.37
N SER A 19 -8.81 34.34 5.26
CA SER A 19 -8.40 33.54 6.42
C SER A 19 -6.90 33.72 6.61
N GLN A 20 -6.52 34.33 7.73
CA GLN A 20 -5.13 34.55 8.14
C GLN A 20 -4.50 33.22 8.63
N PRO A 21 -3.24 32.92 8.30
CA PRO A 21 -2.52 31.83 8.94
C PRO A 21 -1.99 32.23 10.33
N ALA A 22 -2.18 31.34 11.30
CA ALA A 22 -1.61 31.44 12.64
C ALA A 22 -0.09 31.14 12.62
N PRO A 23 0.70 31.75 13.52
CA PRO A 23 2.13 31.46 13.62
C PRO A 23 2.41 30.09 14.23
N VAL A 24 3.33 29.37 13.59
CA VAL A 24 3.88 28.07 14.00
C VAL A 24 4.75 28.25 15.24
N GLN A 25 4.50 27.42 16.25
CA GLN A 25 5.32 27.29 17.45
C GLN A 25 6.47 26.30 17.19
N ASP A 26 7.70 26.78 17.28
CA ASP A 26 8.91 25.97 17.34
C ASP A 26 8.89 25.07 18.59
N ALA A 27 8.96 23.75 18.39
CA ALA A 27 9.24 22.79 19.44
C ALA A 27 10.62 22.16 19.18
N ALA A 28 11.61 22.69 19.90
CA ALA A 28 12.96 22.18 19.97
C ALA A 28 13.00 20.79 20.65
N ALA A 29 13.89 19.94 20.14
CA ALA A 29 14.23 18.62 20.65
C ALA A 29 14.74 18.64 22.10
N PRO A 30 14.51 17.58 22.89
CA PRO A 30 15.33 17.30 24.06
C PRO A 30 16.43 16.29 23.72
N ALA A 31 17.64 16.70 24.09
CA ALA A 31 18.88 15.94 24.05
C ALA A 31 18.95 14.88 25.17
N ALA A 32 19.89 13.96 24.96
CA ALA A 32 20.31 12.86 25.79
C ALA A 32 20.50 13.17 27.29
N ALA A 33 20.21 12.17 28.11
CA ALA A 33 20.77 12.04 29.46
C ALA A 33 21.12 10.57 29.73
N ALA A 34 22.41 10.32 29.90
CA ALA A 34 22.95 9.10 30.50
C ALA A 34 22.76 9.13 32.02
N PRO A 35 22.62 7.99 32.70
CA PRO A 35 22.83 7.93 34.15
C PRO A 35 24.21 7.37 34.51
N GLU A 36 24.83 8.14 35.38
CA GLU A 36 26.04 7.96 36.17
C GLU A 36 25.93 6.78 37.15
N ALA A 37 27.10 6.30 37.58
CA ALA A 37 27.30 5.25 38.57
C ALA A 37 26.97 5.70 40.01
N ALA A 38 26.52 4.77 40.85
CA ALA A 38 26.62 4.80 42.31
C ALA A 38 26.64 3.34 42.80
N GLU A 39 27.79 2.81 43.23
CA GLU A 39 28.35 2.84 44.59
C GLU A 39 27.64 1.86 45.56
N ALA A 40 28.46 0.96 46.11
CA ALA A 40 28.10 -0.13 47.01
C ALA A 40 27.73 0.36 48.42
N PRO A 41 27.04 -0.49 49.20
CA PRO A 41 27.72 -0.98 50.40
C PRO A 41 27.43 -2.44 50.76
N SER A 42 28.48 -3.16 51.17
CA SER A 42 28.41 -4.37 51.99
C SER A 42 27.98 -4.02 53.42
N PRO A 43 27.39 -4.97 54.18
CA PRO A 43 28.19 -5.57 55.24
C PRO A 43 27.93 -7.08 55.51
N GLN A 44 28.86 -7.62 56.30
CA GLN A 44 29.09 -8.99 56.75
C GLN A 44 27.94 -9.68 57.53
N GLY A 45 27.98 -11.02 57.60
CA GLY A 45 27.44 -11.75 58.75
C GLY A 45 27.17 -13.26 58.57
N ASP A 46 28.20 -14.06 58.85
CA ASP A 46 28.20 -15.36 59.54
C ASP A 46 27.40 -16.61 59.08
N LYS A 47 28.19 -17.68 58.87
CA LYS A 47 28.04 -19.10 59.31
C LYS A 47 26.74 -19.88 59.03
N ALA A 48 26.89 -20.99 58.30
CA ALA A 48 26.78 -22.35 58.88
C ALA A 48 27.11 -23.46 57.85
N ASP A 49 27.75 -24.51 58.36
CA ASP A 49 28.18 -25.74 57.70
C ASP A 49 27.03 -26.71 57.32
N ALA A 50 27.35 -27.55 56.31
CA ALA A 50 26.88 -28.93 56.04
C ALA A 50 25.49 -29.16 55.39
N PRO A 51 25.20 -30.38 54.88
CA PRO A 51 25.92 -31.18 53.87
C PRO A 51 25.00 -31.60 52.70
N ALA A 52 25.57 -32.37 51.76
CA ALA A 52 24.93 -32.91 50.56
C ALA A 52 23.74 -33.87 50.79
N ALA A 53 22.98 -34.05 49.70
CA ALA A 53 22.12 -35.19 49.33
C ALA A 53 20.64 -35.18 49.77
N ALA A 54 19.77 -34.89 48.81
CA ALA A 54 18.72 -35.80 48.33
C ALA A 54 17.91 -35.12 47.23
N ALA A 55 18.30 -35.30 45.97
CA ALA A 55 17.44 -35.01 44.82
C ALA A 55 16.31 -36.04 44.81
N ALA A 56 15.16 -35.69 45.39
CA ALA A 56 13.93 -36.43 45.18
C ALA A 56 13.48 -36.20 43.73
N ALA A 57 13.42 -37.27 42.95
CA ALA A 57 12.87 -37.25 41.60
C ALA A 57 11.43 -36.73 41.66
N ALA A 58 11.21 -35.54 41.09
CA ALA A 58 9.87 -35.05 40.85
C ALA A 58 9.15 -36.04 39.91
N PRO A 59 7.87 -36.38 40.17
CA PRO A 59 7.12 -37.26 39.30
C PRO A 59 7.04 -36.64 37.90
N ALA A 60 7.38 -37.44 36.89
CA ALA A 60 7.25 -37.05 35.49
C ALA A 60 5.80 -36.63 35.23
N VAL A 61 5.62 -35.33 34.92
CA VAL A 61 4.36 -34.81 34.41
C VAL A 61 4.07 -35.57 33.11
N PRO A 62 2.91 -36.24 32.97
CA PRO A 62 2.54 -36.88 31.72
C PRO A 62 2.62 -35.85 30.59
N PRO A 63 3.11 -36.20 29.39
CA PRO A 63 3.12 -35.28 28.26
C PRO A 63 1.68 -34.81 28.03
N GLU A 64 1.44 -33.52 28.27
CA GLU A 64 0.20 -32.85 27.95
C GLU A 64 0.04 -32.97 26.44
N VAL A 65 -0.91 -33.81 26.02
CA VAL A 65 -1.27 -33.99 24.63
C VAL A 65 -1.77 -32.63 24.17
N ALA A 66 -0.92 -31.91 23.43
CA ALA A 66 -1.26 -30.61 22.88
C ALA A 66 -2.60 -30.73 22.15
N ALA A 67 -3.58 -29.95 22.61
CA ALA A 67 -4.88 -29.90 21.96
C ALA A 67 -4.66 -29.55 20.47
N PRO A 68 -5.40 -30.20 19.54
CA PRO A 68 -5.27 -29.88 18.13
C PRO A 68 -5.57 -28.40 17.92
N VAL A 69 -4.60 -27.67 17.39
CA VAL A 69 -4.78 -26.27 17.01
C VAL A 69 -5.95 -26.19 16.03
N PRO A 70 -6.96 -25.34 16.26
CA PRO A 70 -8.07 -25.18 15.33
C PRO A 70 -7.53 -24.82 13.95
N ALA A 71 -7.93 -25.57 12.92
CA ALA A 71 -7.59 -25.24 11.55
C ALA A 71 -8.10 -23.83 11.24
N GLU A 72 -7.23 -22.97 10.71
CA GLU A 72 -7.64 -21.65 10.25
C GLU A 72 -8.76 -21.79 9.20
N PRO A 73 -9.77 -20.90 9.23
CA PRO A 73 -10.81 -20.93 8.22
C PRO A 73 -10.21 -20.77 6.81
N PRO A 74 -10.80 -21.42 5.80
CA PRO A 74 -10.32 -21.31 4.43
C PRO A 74 -10.43 -19.86 3.95
N VAL A 75 -9.44 -19.43 3.17
CA VAL A 75 -9.43 -18.11 2.53
C VAL A 75 -10.58 -18.02 1.54
N ASP A 76 -11.30 -16.89 1.55
CA ASP A 76 -12.37 -16.62 0.60
C ASP A 76 -12.12 -15.33 -0.23
N LEU A 77 -13.04 -14.99 -1.12
CA LEU A 77 -12.94 -13.79 -1.95
C LEU A 77 -13.05 -12.49 -1.14
N GLY A 78 -13.76 -12.50 -0.01
CA GLY A 78 -13.86 -11.34 0.87
C GLY A 78 -12.52 -11.02 1.53
N ASP A 79 -11.72 -12.04 1.83
CA ASP A 79 -10.35 -11.88 2.28
C ASP A 79 -9.43 -11.26 1.21
N VAL A 80 -9.63 -11.61 -0.06
CA VAL A 80 -8.87 -11.02 -1.18
C VAL A 80 -9.25 -9.55 -1.37
N ASP A 81 -10.55 -9.25 -1.43
CA ASP A 81 -11.08 -7.89 -1.62
C ASP A 81 -10.68 -6.93 -0.48
N SER A 82 -10.74 -7.42 0.76
CA SER A 82 -10.40 -6.61 1.94
C SER A 82 -8.92 -6.64 2.32
N GLY A 83 -8.15 -7.57 1.75
CA GLY A 83 -6.76 -7.83 2.09
C GLY A 83 -5.76 -7.28 1.07
N VAL A 84 -6.13 -7.16 -0.19
CA VAL A 84 -5.26 -6.73 -1.29
C VAL A 84 -5.61 -5.31 -1.71
N PHE A 85 -4.61 -4.42 -1.75
CA PHE A 85 -4.79 -3.01 -2.08
C PHE A 85 -3.90 -2.61 -3.23
N LEU A 86 -4.46 -1.88 -4.18
CA LEU A 86 -3.73 -1.27 -5.29
C LEU A 86 -3.65 0.24 -5.04
N ARG A 87 -2.45 0.79 -5.00
CA ARG A 87 -2.18 2.21 -4.77
C ARG A 87 -1.57 2.81 -6.03
N ALA A 88 -2.06 3.98 -6.43
CA ALA A 88 -1.51 4.77 -7.53
C ALA A 88 -0.91 6.08 -6.98
N THR A 89 0.36 6.31 -7.26
CA THR A 89 1.08 7.54 -6.88
C THR A 89 1.88 8.10 -8.05
N LEU A 90 2.28 9.36 -7.98
CA LEU A 90 3.28 9.88 -8.92
C LEU A 90 4.58 9.10 -8.71
N SER A 91 5.21 8.66 -9.80
CA SER A 91 6.49 7.97 -9.71
C SER A 91 7.54 8.90 -9.07
N PRO A 92 8.40 8.40 -8.17
CA PRO A 92 9.46 9.21 -7.54
C PRO A 92 10.37 9.91 -8.56
N ASN A 93 10.54 9.31 -9.74
CA ASN A 93 11.37 9.87 -10.81
C ASN A 93 10.71 11.02 -11.59
N ALA A 94 9.39 11.20 -11.43
CA ALA A 94 8.62 12.28 -12.06
C ALA A 94 8.38 13.47 -11.13
N ASP A 95 8.83 13.38 -9.88
CA ASP A 95 8.82 14.47 -8.92
C ASP A 95 9.86 15.52 -9.36
N SER A 96 9.41 16.40 -10.24
CA SER A 96 10.18 17.45 -10.88
C SER A 96 9.59 18.80 -10.49
N SER A 97 10.32 19.89 -10.71
CA SER A 97 9.83 21.24 -10.37
C SER A 97 8.52 21.65 -11.07
N SER A 98 8.10 20.93 -12.11
CA SER A 98 6.85 21.14 -12.84
C SER A 98 5.68 20.31 -12.30
N CYS A 99 5.92 19.32 -11.44
CA CYS A 99 4.88 18.42 -10.95
C CYS A 99 4.73 18.58 -9.43
N THR A 100 3.51 18.56 -8.93
CA THR A 100 3.24 18.51 -7.48
C THR A 100 2.13 17.51 -7.24
N ALA A 101 2.33 16.60 -6.29
CA ALA A 101 1.34 15.59 -5.93
C ALA A 101 0.84 15.81 -4.50
N GLU A 102 -0.48 15.83 -4.33
CA GLU A 102 -1.17 15.83 -3.05
C GLU A 102 -1.89 14.50 -2.87
N TYR A 103 -1.73 13.91 -1.69
CA TYR A 103 -2.26 12.59 -1.36
C TYR A 103 -3.26 12.71 -0.21
N VAL A 104 -4.50 12.28 -0.45
CA VAL A 104 -5.55 12.26 0.57
C VAL A 104 -5.70 10.83 1.08
N GLU A 105 -5.25 10.58 2.30
CA GLU A 105 -5.35 9.26 2.94
C GLU A 105 -6.59 9.18 3.85
N THR A 106 -7.15 7.98 3.94
CA THR A 106 -8.19 7.64 4.90
C THR A 106 -7.61 7.49 6.30
N MET A 107 -8.45 7.50 7.34
CA MET A 107 -8.00 7.22 8.73
C MET A 107 -7.35 5.84 8.91
N ARG A 108 -7.52 4.93 7.94
CA ARG A 108 -6.93 3.58 7.94
C ARG A 108 -5.62 3.51 7.16
N GLY A 109 -5.08 4.64 6.69
CA GLY A 109 -3.84 4.72 5.93
C GLY A 109 -3.95 4.32 4.44
N ASN A 110 -5.16 4.00 3.95
CA ASN A 110 -5.35 3.75 2.53
C ASN A 110 -5.47 5.08 1.78
N LEU A 111 -4.82 5.19 0.62
CA LEU A 111 -4.94 6.35 -0.26
C LEU A 111 -6.35 6.40 -0.88
N SER A 112 -7.04 7.53 -0.74
CA SER A 112 -8.40 7.74 -1.24
C SER A 112 -8.40 8.47 -2.58
N LEU A 113 -7.53 9.47 -2.72
CA LEU A 113 -7.38 10.29 -3.92
C LEU A 113 -5.93 10.77 -4.01
N ALA A 114 -5.38 10.81 -5.22
CA ALA A 114 -4.20 11.59 -5.53
C ALA A 114 -4.58 12.73 -6.47
N THR A 115 -4.10 13.93 -6.17
CA THR A 115 -4.23 15.09 -7.05
C THR A 115 -2.83 15.49 -7.51
N ILE A 116 -2.62 15.57 -8.82
CA ILE A 116 -1.36 15.95 -9.42
C ILE A 116 -1.57 17.24 -10.20
N ILE A 117 -0.75 18.25 -9.95
CA ILE A 117 -0.73 19.50 -10.70
C ILE A 117 0.55 19.50 -11.53
N VAL A 118 0.40 19.68 -12.83
CA VAL A 118 1.49 19.71 -13.81
C VAL A 118 1.51 21.09 -14.45
N LYS A 119 2.60 21.82 -14.23
CA LYS A 119 2.82 23.18 -14.74
C LYS A 119 3.58 23.15 -16.06
N ALA A 120 3.32 24.14 -16.91
CA ALA A 120 4.12 24.37 -18.10
C ALA A 120 5.59 24.71 -17.73
N PRO A 121 6.60 24.26 -18.50
CA PRO A 121 6.47 23.38 -19.67
C PRO A 121 6.11 21.95 -19.27
N PHE A 122 5.08 21.39 -19.92
CA PHE A 122 4.59 20.05 -19.59
C PHE A 122 5.66 18.99 -19.88
N PRO A 123 5.82 17.98 -19.00
CA PRO A 123 6.78 16.91 -19.21
C PRO A 123 6.37 16.04 -20.39
N LYS A 124 7.35 15.38 -21.01
CA LYS A 124 7.09 14.42 -22.10
C LYS A 124 6.46 13.12 -21.60
N GLU A 125 6.74 12.76 -20.35
CA GLU A 125 6.29 11.55 -19.69
C GLU A 125 5.77 11.91 -18.30
N LEU A 126 4.69 11.28 -17.88
CA LEU A 126 4.15 11.38 -16.53
C LEU A 126 3.92 9.96 -15.98
N PRO A 127 5.01 9.28 -15.54
CA PRO A 127 4.90 7.93 -15.02
C PRO A 127 4.16 7.93 -13.68
N LEU A 128 3.06 7.18 -13.62
CA LEU A 128 2.42 6.80 -12.36
C LEU A 128 2.97 5.45 -11.91
N HIS A 129 3.28 5.38 -10.62
CA HIS A 129 3.68 4.17 -9.94
C HIS A 129 2.46 3.50 -9.32
N PHE A 130 2.30 2.21 -9.60
CA PHE A 130 1.24 1.38 -9.06
C PHE A 130 1.84 0.31 -8.16
N GLU A 131 1.38 0.26 -6.92
CA GLU A 131 1.86 -0.66 -5.91
C GLU A 131 0.71 -1.54 -5.42
N LEU A 132 0.90 -2.86 -5.52
CA LEU A 132 -0.02 -3.86 -5.01
C LEU A 132 0.53 -4.37 -3.67
N THR A 133 -0.26 -4.20 -2.61
CA THR A 133 0.09 -4.65 -1.26
C THR A 133 -0.94 -5.65 -0.75
N SER A 134 -0.52 -6.58 0.11
CA SER A 134 -1.42 -7.53 0.77
C SER A 134 -1.24 -7.47 2.28
N LYS A 135 -2.36 -7.56 3.01
CA LYS A 135 -2.37 -7.66 4.48
C LYS A 135 -2.20 -9.10 4.99
N ARG A 136 -2.26 -10.09 4.10
CA ARG A 136 -2.14 -11.51 4.43
C ARG A 136 -1.40 -12.30 3.36
N ASP A 137 -0.92 -13.48 3.76
CA ASP A 137 -0.33 -14.46 2.85
C ASP A 137 -1.38 -15.46 2.37
N PHE A 138 -1.07 -16.11 1.25
CA PHE A 138 -1.92 -17.06 0.55
C PHE A 138 -1.18 -18.38 0.24
N PRO A 139 -0.61 -19.08 1.25
CA PRO A 139 0.30 -20.20 1.01
C PRO A 139 -0.34 -21.43 0.35
N ASN A 140 -1.65 -21.64 0.57
CA ASN A 140 -2.36 -22.82 0.06
C ASN A 140 -3.38 -22.50 -1.04
N THR A 141 -3.65 -21.22 -1.29
CA THR A 141 -4.66 -20.70 -2.23
C THR A 141 -4.11 -19.41 -2.84
N PRO A 142 -3.01 -19.47 -3.62
CA PRO A 142 -2.38 -18.28 -4.17
C PRO A 142 -3.37 -17.45 -5.00
N VAL A 143 -3.18 -16.14 -5.02
CA VAL A 143 -4.01 -15.21 -5.79
C VAL A 143 -3.23 -14.73 -7.00
N VAL A 144 -3.78 -14.95 -8.19
CA VAL A 144 -3.22 -14.40 -9.43
C VAL A 144 -3.85 -13.04 -9.67
N VAL A 145 -3.03 -12.00 -9.86
CA VAL A 145 -3.50 -10.63 -10.09
C VAL A 145 -3.04 -10.16 -11.46
N ARG A 146 -3.98 -9.71 -12.28
CA ARG A 146 -3.73 -9.04 -13.57
C ARG A 146 -4.24 -7.62 -13.52
N ALA A 147 -3.38 -6.64 -13.75
CA ALA A 147 -3.67 -5.23 -13.61
C ALA A 147 -3.35 -4.44 -14.88
N HIS A 148 -4.18 -3.44 -15.15
CA HIS A 148 -3.97 -2.47 -16.23
C HIS A 148 -4.15 -1.07 -15.69
N ALA A 149 -3.36 -0.13 -16.20
CA ALA A 149 -3.60 1.29 -16.00
C ALA A 149 -4.62 1.78 -17.03
N TYR A 150 -5.46 2.72 -16.62
CA TYR A 150 -6.52 3.30 -17.42
C TYR A 150 -6.52 4.82 -17.31
N ARG A 151 -7.01 5.46 -18.38
CA ARG A 151 -7.36 6.88 -18.44
C ARG A 151 -8.85 7.04 -18.69
N GLU A 152 -9.40 8.14 -18.16
CA GLU A 152 -10.77 8.58 -18.39
C GLU A 152 -11.78 7.41 -18.32
N ASP A 153 -12.53 7.18 -19.38
CA ASP A 153 -13.59 6.16 -19.49
C ASP A 153 -13.06 4.75 -19.82
N ASN A 154 -11.97 4.31 -19.16
CA ASN A 154 -11.31 3.00 -19.32
C ASN A 154 -10.51 2.83 -20.62
N GLU A 155 -9.84 3.87 -21.09
CA GLU A 155 -8.79 3.71 -22.10
C GLU A 155 -7.54 3.10 -21.47
N SER A 156 -7.16 1.87 -21.87
CA SER A 156 -5.99 1.18 -21.31
C SER A 156 -4.68 1.85 -21.73
N VAL A 157 -3.74 1.99 -20.79
CA VAL A 157 -2.42 2.56 -21.02
C VAL A 157 -1.33 1.56 -20.69
N GLY A 158 -0.42 1.37 -21.64
CA GLY A 158 0.69 0.44 -21.53
C GLY A 158 0.27 -1.03 -21.57
N ASP A 159 1.19 -1.89 -21.12
CA ASP A 159 1.00 -3.34 -21.09
C ASP A 159 0.33 -3.82 -19.78
N GLU A 160 -0.25 -5.02 -19.84
CA GLU A 160 -0.74 -5.74 -18.66
C GLU A 160 0.39 -6.04 -17.69
N TYR A 161 0.17 -5.72 -16.42
CA TYR A 161 0.95 -6.25 -15.31
C TYR A 161 0.30 -7.52 -14.76
N ALA A 162 1.08 -8.56 -14.50
CA ALA A 162 0.57 -9.81 -13.96
C ALA A 162 1.52 -10.35 -12.89
N CYS A 163 0.99 -10.73 -11.72
CA CYS A 163 1.78 -11.29 -10.62
C CYS A 163 1.00 -12.33 -9.81
N ILE A 164 1.70 -13.00 -8.88
CA ILE A 164 1.14 -14.01 -7.98
C ILE A 164 1.38 -13.56 -6.55
N LEU A 165 0.31 -13.50 -5.77
CA LEU A 165 0.34 -13.29 -4.33
C LEU A 165 0.23 -14.66 -3.65
N GLY A 166 1.31 -15.10 -3.02
CA GLY A 166 1.41 -16.43 -2.42
C GLY A 166 1.85 -16.39 -0.97
N THR A 167 2.81 -17.25 -0.63
CA THR A 167 3.30 -17.49 0.74
C THR A 167 3.90 -16.24 1.41
N ASN A 168 4.50 -15.33 0.63
CA ASN A 168 5.12 -14.11 1.12
C ASN A 168 4.43 -12.85 0.59
N ALA A 169 3.13 -12.92 0.32
CA ALA A 169 2.36 -11.82 -0.26
C ALA A 169 2.37 -10.53 0.59
N ARG A 170 2.54 -10.64 1.92
CA ARG A 170 2.63 -9.47 2.80
C ARG A 170 3.88 -8.62 2.59
N GLY A 171 4.89 -9.13 1.89
CA GLY A 171 6.16 -8.42 1.70
C GLY A 171 6.95 -8.23 2.99
N ILE A 172 6.57 -8.92 4.09
CA ILE A 172 7.30 -8.89 5.36
C ILE A 172 8.63 -9.64 5.13
N PRO A 173 9.78 -9.07 5.56
CA PRO A 173 11.05 -9.75 5.45
C PRO A 173 11.00 -11.12 6.14
N ASP A 174 11.63 -12.12 5.53
CA ASP A 174 11.71 -13.44 6.14
C ASP A 174 12.62 -13.46 7.38
N ALA A 175 12.69 -14.59 8.07
CA ALA A 175 13.53 -14.76 9.26
C ALA A 175 15.04 -14.56 8.97
N GLU A 176 15.45 -14.62 7.71
CA GLU A 176 16.82 -14.41 7.23
C GLU A 176 17.07 -12.94 6.85
N GLY A 177 16.04 -12.10 6.93
CA GLY A 177 16.11 -10.67 6.64
C GLY A 177 16.03 -10.35 5.14
N ASN A 178 15.68 -11.31 4.28
CA ASN A 178 15.48 -11.05 2.87
C ASN A 178 14.23 -10.19 2.70
N ALA A 179 14.33 -9.13 1.91
CA ALA A 179 13.18 -8.30 1.58
C ALA A 179 12.09 -9.16 0.92
N GLY A 180 10.84 -8.99 1.38
CA GLY A 180 9.71 -9.63 0.75
C GLY A 180 9.50 -9.13 -0.69
N PRO A 181 8.70 -9.85 -1.49
CA PRO A 181 8.41 -9.46 -2.86
C PRO A 181 7.68 -8.10 -2.90
N THR A 182 8.14 -7.22 -3.78
CA THR A 182 7.48 -5.94 -4.09
C THR A 182 6.71 -6.09 -5.40
N TYR A 183 5.39 -5.90 -5.35
CA TYR A 183 4.54 -6.00 -6.53
C TYR A 183 4.23 -4.61 -7.06
N THR A 184 5.03 -4.14 -8.00
CA THR A 184 4.88 -2.80 -8.55
C THR A 184 5.00 -2.79 -10.05
N PHE A 185 4.32 -1.84 -10.67
CA PHE A 185 4.50 -1.49 -12.08
C PHE A 185 4.40 0.02 -12.23
N THR A 186 4.85 0.54 -13.37
CA THR A 186 4.85 1.97 -13.64
C THR A 186 4.43 2.18 -15.08
N GLN A 187 3.50 3.11 -15.31
CA GLN A 187 3.03 3.44 -16.66
C GLN A 187 3.04 4.94 -16.90
N ASP A 188 3.51 5.33 -18.08
CA ASP A 188 3.42 6.71 -18.55
C ASP A 188 1.99 7.01 -19.01
N ILE A 189 1.32 7.85 -18.25
CA ILE A 189 -0.09 8.17 -18.49
C ILE A 189 -0.24 9.19 -19.63
N LEU A 190 0.83 9.83 -20.09
CA LEU A 190 0.78 10.67 -21.29
C LEU A 190 0.95 9.88 -22.58
N GLN A 191 1.35 8.60 -22.50
CA GLN A 191 1.64 7.78 -23.65
C GLN A 191 0.45 7.73 -24.62
N GLY A 192 0.69 8.05 -25.90
CA GLY A 192 -0.33 8.00 -26.94
C GLY A 192 -1.30 9.20 -26.97
N LEU A 193 -1.13 10.21 -26.11
CA LEU A 193 -1.86 11.47 -26.25
C LEU A 193 -1.23 12.32 -27.36
N GLU A 194 -2.05 12.79 -28.30
CA GLU A 194 -1.62 13.76 -29.31
C GLU A 194 -1.57 15.19 -28.75
N THR A 195 -2.45 15.49 -27.79
CA THR A 195 -2.56 16.80 -27.14
C THR A 195 -2.78 16.62 -25.64
N ILE A 196 -2.13 17.47 -24.84
CA ILE A 196 -2.30 17.47 -23.39
C ILE A 196 -3.65 18.13 -23.04
N PRO A 197 -4.57 17.42 -22.35
CA PRO A 197 -5.84 18.00 -21.93
C PRO A 197 -5.65 18.93 -20.72
N GLU A 198 -6.67 19.74 -20.37
CA GLU A 198 -6.64 20.55 -19.15
C GLU A 198 -6.70 19.68 -17.88
N THR A 199 -7.44 18.58 -17.94
CA THR A 199 -7.60 17.62 -16.85
C THR A 199 -7.50 16.20 -17.38
N LEU A 200 -6.92 15.31 -16.59
CA LEU A 200 -6.86 13.89 -16.89
C LEU A 200 -7.18 13.07 -15.63
N LEU A 201 -8.01 12.04 -15.76
CA LEU A 201 -8.23 11.05 -14.71
C LEU A 201 -7.48 9.76 -15.06
N ALA A 202 -6.72 9.24 -14.10
CA ALA A 202 -6.05 7.95 -14.23
C ALA A 202 -6.31 7.06 -13.01
N PHE A 203 -6.33 5.75 -13.24
CA PHE A 203 -6.46 4.73 -12.20
C PHE A 203 -5.97 3.40 -12.74
N ALA A 204 -5.78 2.42 -11.87
CA ALA A 204 -5.56 1.04 -12.29
C ALA A 204 -6.73 0.16 -11.84
N LYS A 205 -7.07 -0.82 -12.67
CA LYS A 205 -8.02 -1.87 -12.35
C LYS A 205 -7.28 -3.19 -12.44
N ALA A 206 -7.53 -4.06 -11.47
CA ALA A 206 -6.97 -5.39 -11.46
C ALA A 206 -8.06 -6.45 -11.28
N GLU A 207 -7.84 -7.60 -11.89
CA GLU A 207 -8.62 -8.80 -11.68
C GLU A 207 -7.78 -9.76 -10.84
N ALA A 208 -8.32 -10.12 -9.68
CA ALA A 208 -7.71 -11.07 -8.77
C ALA A 208 -8.47 -12.39 -8.82
N TYR A 209 -7.75 -13.47 -9.05
CA TYR A 209 -8.27 -14.84 -9.17
C TYR A 209 -7.74 -15.66 -8.01
N LEU A 210 -8.64 -16.13 -7.14
CA LEU A 210 -8.29 -16.99 -6.01
C LEU A 210 -8.15 -18.42 -6.53
N MET A 211 -6.95 -18.98 -6.46
CA MET A 211 -6.70 -20.33 -6.95
C MET A 211 -7.27 -21.39 -5.98
N PRO A 212 -7.66 -22.56 -6.50
CA PRO A 212 -8.15 -23.65 -5.66
C PRO A 212 -7.15 -24.07 -4.56
N PRO A 213 -7.64 -24.58 -3.41
CA PRO A 213 -6.77 -25.09 -2.35
C PRO A 213 -5.78 -26.16 -2.84
N GLY A 214 -4.53 -26.06 -2.39
CA GLY A 214 -3.43 -26.94 -2.78
C GLY A 214 -2.70 -26.55 -4.06
N THR A 215 -3.05 -25.41 -4.67
CA THR A 215 -2.34 -24.88 -5.84
C THR A 215 -0.93 -24.43 -5.48
N VAL A 216 0.06 -24.86 -6.26
CA VAL A 216 1.47 -24.51 -6.06
C VAL A 216 1.79 -23.23 -6.84
N GLU A 217 2.12 -22.15 -6.12
CA GLU A 217 2.36 -20.82 -6.69
C GLU A 217 3.44 -20.79 -7.78
N THR A 218 4.51 -21.60 -7.65
CA THR A 218 5.64 -21.62 -8.60
C THR A 218 5.32 -22.28 -9.94
N LEU A 219 4.19 -22.96 -10.05
CA LEU A 219 3.73 -23.62 -11.28
C LEU A 219 2.70 -22.79 -12.05
N LEU A 220 2.27 -21.66 -11.49
CA LEU A 220 1.30 -20.77 -12.12
C LEU A 220 1.97 -19.82 -13.11
N ASP A 221 1.33 -19.64 -14.26
CA ASP A 221 1.62 -18.52 -15.15
C ASP A 221 0.58 -17.41 -14.88
N PRO A 222 0.98 -16.26 -14.32
CA PRO A 222 0.02 -15.21 -13.95
C PRO A 222 -0.74 -14.60 -15.14
N ARG A 223 -0.21 -14.73 -16.37
CA ARG A 223 -0.87 -14.20 -17.57
C ARG A 223 -2.00 -15.09 -18.08
N HIS A 224 -2.00 -16.37 -17.71
CA HIS A 224 -2.92 -17.36 -18.28
C HIS A 224 -3.73 -18.14 -17.24
N ALA A 225 -3.28 -18.19 -15.98
CA ALA A 225 -4.02 -18.87 -14.92
C ALA A 225 -5.37 -18.20 -14.66
N ASP A 226 -6.42 -19.00 -14.52
CA ASP A 226 -7.78 -18.55 -14.24
C ASP A 226 -8.41 -19.35 -13.08
N SER A 227 -9.52 -18.82 -12.59
CA SER A 227 -10.35 -19.45 -11.56
C SER A 227 -11.76 -18.89 -11.67
N PRO A 228 -12.81 -19.68 -11.36
CA PRO A 228 -14.17 -19.15 -11.22
C PRO A 228 -14.29 -18.15 -10.06
N ASP A 229 -13.39 -18.22 -9.07
CA ASP A 229 -13.38 -17.31 -7.92
C ASP A 229 -12.56 -16.07 -8.26
N GLN A 230 -13.25 -15.03 -8.71
CA GLN A 230 -12.66 -13.77 -9.18
C GLN A 230 -13.25 -12.56 -8.44
N VAL A 231 -12.39 -11.56 -8.16
CA VAL A 231 -12.80 -10.24 -7.68
C VAL A 231 -12.08 -9.13 -8.44
N SER A 232 -12.75 -8.00 -8.65
CA SER A 232 -12.15 -6.81 -9.27
C SER A 232 -11.63 -5.88 -8.17
N LEU A 233 -10.36 -5.54 -8.26
CA LEU A 233 -9.70 -4.54 -7.43
C LEU A 233 -9.54 -3.24 -8.23
N MET A 234 -9.58 -2.10 -7.54
CA MET A 234 -9.40 -0.80 -8.17
C MET A 234 -8.48 0.06 -7.31
N SER A 235 -7.60 0.82 -7.95
CA SER A 235 -6.75 1.76 -7.25
C SER A 235 -7.53 3.00 -6.80
N ASN A 236 -6.89 3.83 -5.98
CA ASN A 236 -7.34 5.20 -5.85
C ASN A 236 -7.32 5.91 -7.21
N PRO A 237 -8.29 6.80 -7.47
CA PRO A 237 -8.22 7.70 -8.61
C PRO A 237 -7.06 8.69 -8.45
N VAL A 238 -6.48 9.08 -9.59
CA VAL A 238 -5.46 10.10 -9.72
C VAL A 238 -6.00 11.18 -10.65
N ARG A 239 -6.33 12.35 -10.09
CA ARG A 239 -6.76 13.52 -10.86
C ARG A 239 -5.56 14.38 -11.19
N ILE A 240 -5.34 14.63 -12.47
CA ILE A 240 -4.21 15.39 -12.97
C ILE A 240 -4.75 16.68 -13.60
N TYR A 241 -4.17 17.81 -13.21
CA TYR A 241 -4.49 19.14 -13.74
C TYR A 241 -3.27 19.69 -14.47
N PHE A 242 -3.45 20.11 -15.72
CA PHE A 242 -2.41 20.75 -16.51
C PHE A 242 -2.69 22.25 -16.54
N VAL A 243 -1.73 23.04 -16.06
CA VAL A 243 -1.88 24.50 -15.93
C VAL A 243 -0.81 25.23 -16.73
N GLU A 244 -1.27 26.14 -17.58
CA GLU A 244 -0.45 27.14 -18.25
C GLU A 244 -0.31 28.35 -17.29
N GLU A 245 0.91 28.81 -17.02
CA GLU A 245 1.16 30.05 -16.26
C GLU A 245 1.11 31.29 -17.18
#